data_AF-A0A0S4JCR8-F1
#
_entry.id   AF-A0A0S4JCR8-F1
#
_cell.length_a   1.000
_cell.length_b   1.000
_cell.length_c   1.000
_cell.angle_alpha   90.00
_cell.angle_beta   90.00
_cell.angle_gamma   90.00
#
_symmetry.space_group_name_H-M   'P 1'
#
loop_
_entity.id
_entity.type
_entity.pdbx_description
1 polymer ?
#
loop_
_entity_poly.entity_id
_entity_poly.type
_entity_poly.pdbx_seq_one_letter_code
_entity_poly.pdbx_strand_id
1 'polypeptide(L)'
;MLRPDGSWKYFFGPRWLPGEGFTTGMAVQSLAAGYNPADGSEVVLVATDTGLSLIYTLSWTSLETKAAFYQSQMPRFLRFGLVSVLGLSEFGSTNNYAQQPTANDGLWTSLYLGSQSFRYAATGSSDAKQEAWNAFNGMQMLVNVTGDVHYPAR
;
A
#
# COMPACT_ATOMS: atom_id res chain seq x y z
N MET A 1 -7.57 9.66 -17.97
CA MET A 1 -6.61 9.06 -18.93
C MET A 1 -7.36 8.05 -19.78
N LEU A 2 -7.36 8.23 -21.11
CA LEU A 2 -8.03 7.34 -22.07
C LEU A 2 -7.22 6.04 -22.21
N ARG A 3 -7.91 4.90 -22.22
CA ARG A 3 -7.31 3.58 -22.46
C ARG A 3 -7.43 3.20 -23.94
N PRO A 4 -6.61 2.24 -24.43
CA PRO A 4 -6.71 1.74 -25.80
C PRO A 4 -8.09 1.14 -26.16
N ASP A 5 -8.83 0.66 -25.16
CA ASP A 5 -10.18 0.11 -25.31
C ASP A 5 -11.27 1.21 -25.35
N GLY A 6 -10.90 2.49 -25.37
CA GLY A 6 -11.82 3.62 -25.38
C GLY A 6 -12.39 4.00 -24.00
N SER A 7 -12.05 3.26 -22.94
CA SER A 7 -12.51 3.56 -21.58
C SER A 7 -11.67 4.64 -20.90
N TRP A 8 -12.27 5.33 -19.92
CA TRP A 8 -11.58 6.37 -19.16
C TRP A 8 -11.17 5.88 -17.77
N LYS A 9 -9.91 6.12 -17.38
CA LYS A 9 -9.50 6.13 -15.98
C LYS A 9 -9.84 7.47 -15.35
N TYR A 10 -10.66 7.43 -14.30
CA TYR A 10 -11.00 8.56 -13.46
C TYR A 10 -10.15 8.55 -12.19
N PHE A 11 -9.60 9.71 -11.84
CA PHE A 11 -8.74 9.91 -10.68
C PHE A 11 -9.33 11.04 -9.85
N PHE A 12 -9.62 10.77 -8.59
CA PHE A 12 -10.25 11.73 -7.68
C PHE A 12 -9.85 11.47 -6.24
N GLY A 13 -9.87 12.54 -5.46
CA GLY A 13 -9.69 12.49 -4.04
C GLY A 13 -8.22 12.56 -3.61
N PRO A 14 -7.99 12.47 -2.29
CA PRO A 14 -6.70 12.79 -1.69
C PRO A 14 -5.57 11.82 -2.02
N ARG A 15 -5.89 10.70 -2.69
CA ARG A 15 -4.90 9.76 -3.25
C ARG A 15 -4.21 10.32 -4.49
N TRP A 16 -4.89 11.17 -5.25
CA TRP A 16 -4.45 11.61 -6.58
C TRP A 16 -4.22 13.11 -6.67
N LEU A 17 -4.95 13.90 -5.88
CA LEU A 17 -4.83 15.36 -5.82
C LEU A 17 -4.48 15.76 -4.38
N PRO A 18 -3.63 16.78 -4.17
CA PRO A 18 -3.43 17.33 -2.83
C PRO A 18 -4.75 17.91 -2.30
N GLY A 19 -4.89 18.05 -0.97
CA GLY A 19 -6.09 18.58 -0.34
C GLY A 19 -6.84 17.59 0.54
N GLU A 20 -7.20 18.05 1.73
CA GLU A 20 -7.85 17.25 2.77
C GLU A 20 -9.37 17.08 2.58
N GLY A 21 -10.00 17.77 1.62
CA GLY A 21 -11.46 17.75 1.47
C GLY A 21 -11.98 18.05 0.06
N PHE A 22 -13.27 17.75 -0.15
CA PHE A 22 -13.99 17.95 -1.42
C PHE A 22 -13.99 19.41 -1.92
N THR A 23 -13.69 20.37 -1.03
CA THR A 23 -13.79 21.81 -1.28
C THR A 23 -12.45 22.52 -1.32
N THR A 24 -11.35 21.89 -0.89
CA THR A 24 -10.06 22.57 -0.71
C THR A 24 -8.92 21.68 -1.20
N GLY A 25 -8.17 22.14 -2.20
CA GLY A 25 -7.02 21.46 -2.78
C GLY A 25 -7.28 20.59 -4.01
N MET A 26 -8.56 20.31 -4.31
CA MET A 26 -8.93 19.52 -5.50
C MET A 26 -9.33 20.40 -6.70
N ALA A 27 -9.25 21.73 -6.60
CA ALA A 27 -9.59 22.61 -7.71
C ALA A 27 -8.45 22.61 -8.72
N VAL A 28 -8.60 21.82 -9.78
CA VAL A 28 -7.63 21.75 -10.88
C VAL A 28 -7.57 23.10 -11.59
N GLN A 29 -6.42 23.76 -11.50
CA GLN A 29 -6.16 25.04 -12.16
C GLN A 29 -5.56 24.83 -13.54
N SER A 30 -4.67 23.85 -13.67
CA SER A 30 -4.07 23.47 -14.95
C SER A 30 -3.55 22.03 -14.91
N LEU A 31 -3.33 21.46 -16.09
CA LEU A 31 -2.74 20.13 -16.25
C LEU A 31 -1.82 20.12 -17.47
N ALA A 32 -0.75 19.34 -17.38
CA ALA A 32 0.18 19.08 -18.46
C ALA A 32 0.46 17.58 -18.54
N ALA A 33 0.45 17.03 -19.75
CA ALA A 33 0.89 15.67 -20.02
C ALA A 33 2.27 15.70 -20.65
N GLY A 34 3.10 14.73 -20.29
CA GLY A 34 4.45 14.57 -20.82
C GLY A 34 4.99 13.17 -20.56
N TYR A 35 6.30 13.02 -20.64
CA TYR A 35 6.99 11.76 -20.43
C TYR A 35 8.11 11.94 -19.40
N ASN A 36 8.31 10.97 -18.53
CA ASN A 36 9.45 10.93 -17.63
C ASN A 36 10.74 10.71 -18.47
N PRO A 37 11.73 11.61 -18.43
CA PRO A 37 12.94 11.47 -19.24
C PRO A 37 13.81 10.26 -18.83
N ALA A 38 13.63 9.71 -17.62
CA ALA A 38 14.42 8.59 -17.15
C ALA A 38 13.97 7.23 -17.72
N ASP A 39 12.67 7.04 -17.95
CA ASP A 39 12.09 5.75 -18.34
C ASP A 39 11.05 5.82 -19.47
N GLY A 40 10.75 7.03 -19.97
CA GLY A 40 9.78 7.26 -21.05
C GLY A 40 8.31 7.06 -20.65
N SER A 41 8.01 6.83 -19.38
CA SER A 41 6.63 6.63 -18.92
C SER A 41 5.79 7.89 -19.05
N GLU A 42 4.50 7.73 -19.38
CA GLU A 42 3.55 8.85 -19.40
C GLU A 42 3.37 9.44 -18.00
N VAL A 43 3.48 10.76 -17.93
CA VAL A 43 3.34 11.55 -16.72
C VAL A 43 2.30 12.64 -16.94
N VAL A 44 1.44 12.84 -15.96
CA VAL A 44 0.54 13.98 -15.89
C VAL A 44 0.90 14.80 -14.66
N LEU A 45 1.26 16.05 -14.86
CA LEU A 45 1.39 17.04 -13.81
C LEU A 45 0.06 17.79 -13.69
N VAL A 46 -0.51 17.82 -12.49
CA VAL A 46 -1.75 18.54 -12.19
C VAL A 46 -1.42 19.63 -11.19
N ALA A 47 -1.71 20.88 -11.55
CA ALA A 47 -1.66 22.00 -10.62
C ALA A 47 -3.04 22.24 -10.04
N THR A 48 -3.09 22.33 -8.72
CA THR A 48 -4.29 22.61 -7.94
C THR A 48 -4.12 23.91 -7.15
N ASP A 49 -5.19 24.34 -6.49
CA ASP A 49 -5.18 25.47 -5.57
C ASP A 49 -4.27 25.30 -4.34
N THR A 50 -3.88 24.07 -3.98
CA THR A 50 -3.03 23.81 -2.80
C THR A 50 -1.71 23.12 -3.11
N GLY A 51 -1.43 22.74 -4.35
CA GLY A 51 -0.18 22.07 -4.68
C GLY A 51 -0.15 21.36 -6.04
N LEU A 52 0.86 20.51 -6.20
CA LEU A 52 1.11 19.76 -7.43
C LEU A 52 0.92 18.26 -7.20
N SER A 53 0.28 17.60 -8.15
CA SER A 53 0.24 16.15 -8.25
C SER A 53 0.99 15.66 -9.48
N LEU A 54 1.89 14.70 -9.26
CA LEU A 54 2.56 13.96 -10.33
C LEU A 54 1.93 12.58 -10.44
N ILE A 55 1.17 12.33 -11.50
CA ILE A 55 0.48 11.06 -11.74
C ILE A 55 1.17 10.35 -12.89
N TYR A 56 1.66 9.13 -12.63
CA TYR A 56 2.34 8.32 -13.63
C TYR A 56 2.12 6.83 -13.35
N THR A 57 2.38 6.00 -14.36
CA THR A 57 2.28 4.55 -14.20
C THR A 57 3.65 3.97 -13.87
N LEU A 58 3.74 3.21 -12.78
CA LEU A 58 4.92 2.43 -12.48
C LEU A 58 4.96 1.18 -13.36
N SER A 59 5.93 1.13 -14.26
CA SER A 59 6.28 -0.06 -15.03
C SER A 59 7.36 -0.83 -14.28
N TRP A 60 7.11 -2.11 -14.02
CA TRP A 60 8.07 -2.99 -13.37
C TRP A 60 8.79 -3.82 -14.41
N THR A 61 10.11 -3.92 -14.31
CA THR A 61 10.93 -4.77 -15.18
C THR A 61 10.68 -6.26 -14.93
N SER A 62 10.35 -6.64 -13.69
CA SER A 62 9.96 -8.01 -13.32
C SER A 62 8.97 -8.04 -12.15
N LEU A 63 8.31 -9.20 -11.97
CA LEU A 63 7.46 -9.45 -10.79
C LEU A 63 8.26 -9.45 -9.48
N GLU A 64 9.53 -9.86 -9.53
CA GLU A 64 10.44 -9.84 -8.39
C GLU A 64 10.71 -8.41 -7.93
N THR A 65 11.02 -7.49 -8.86
CA THR A 65 11.23 -6.07 -8.53
C THR A 65 9.97 -5.45 -7.92
N LYS A 66 8.80 -5.78 -8.46
CA LYS A 66 7.51 -5.36 -7.89
C LYS A 66 7.32 -5.91 -6.47
N ALA A 67 7.58 -7.20 -6.25
CA ALA A 67 7.45 -7.83 -4.94
C ALA A 67 8.42 -7.22 -3.93
N ALA A 68 9.67 -6.97 -4.31
CA ALA A 68 10.68 -6.34 -3.47
C ALA A 68 10.28 -4.91 -3.05
N PHE A 69 9.71 -4.13 -3.97
CA PHE A 69 9.15 -2.81 -3.65
C PHE A 69 8.10 -2.91 -2.55
N TYR A 70 7.05 -3.73 -2.70
CA TYR A 70 6.01 -3.84 -1.66
C TYR A 70 6.55 -4.44 -0.36
N GLN A 71 7.49 -5.39 -0.43
CA GLN A 71 8.12 -5.98 0.75
C GLN A 71 8.89 -4.93 1.55
N SER A 72 9.61 -4.02 0.88
CA SER A 72 10.33 -2.92 1.55
C SER A 72 9.41 -2.00 2.37
N GLN A 73 8.12 -1.96 2.02
CA GLN A 73 7.13 -1.13 2.68
C GLN A 73 6.45 -1.83 3.86
N MET A 74 6.65 -3.14 4.05
CA MET A 74 5.98 -3.92 5.10
C MET A 74 6.34 -3.52 6.53
N PRO A 75 7.59 -3.16 6.90
CA PRO A 75 7.97 -2.93 8.28
C PRO A 75 7.07 -1.93 9.04
N ARG A 76 6.61 -0.88 8.36
CA ARG A 76 5.71 0.13 8.96
C ARG A 76 4.32 -0.41 9.30
N PHE A 77 3.86 -1.50 8.68
CA PHE A 77 2.57 -2.11 8.97
C PHE A 77 2.64 -3.20 10.05
N LEU A 78 3.84 -3.64 10.45
CA LEU A 78 4.01 -4.76 11.38
C LEU A 78 3.95 -4.30 12.84
N ARG A 79 2.99 -4.85 13.60
CA ARG A 79 2.76 -4.57 15.03
C ARG A 79 2.55 -5.89 15.77
N PHE A 80 3.50 -6.29 16.62
CA PHE A 80 3.47 -7.59 17.34
C PHE A 80 3.32 -8.82 16.42
N GLY A 81 3.93 -8.78 15.23
CA GLY A 81 3.77 -9.85 14.22
C GLY A 81 2.45 -9.83 13.47
N LEU A 82 1.57 -8.85 13.73
CA LEU A 82 0.33 -8.62 12.99
C LEU A 82 0.50 -7.50 11.97
N VAL A 83 -0.20 -7.60 10.85
CA VAL A 83 -0.33 -6.53 9.87
C VAL A 83 -1.46 -5.60 10.31
N SER A 84 -1.08 -4.38 10.68
CA SER A 84 -1.94 -3.31 11.17
C SER A 84 -2.23 -2.32 10.06
N VAL A 85 -3.34 -1.58 10.17
CA VAL A 85 -3.55 -0.39 9.32
C VAL A 85 -2.65 0.76 9.77
N LEU A 86 -2.33 1.65 8.83
CA LEU A 86 -1.62 2.89 9.11
C LEU A 86 -2.55 4.09 8.93
N GLY A 87 -2.64 4.91 9.97
CA GLY A 87 -3.14 6.27 9.87
C GLY A 87 -1.97 7.23 9.69
N LEU A 88 -2.09 8.20 8.76
CA LEU A 88 -1.14 9.31 8.69
C LEU A 88 -1.51 10.34 9.75
N SER A 89 -0.53 10.80 10.52
CA SER A 89 -0.73 11.84 11.54
C SER A 89 -0.89 13.23 10.91
N GLU A 90 -0.36 13.39 9.72
CA GLU A 90 -0.42 14.60 8.91
C GLU A 90 -0.79 14.19 7.48
N PHE A 91 -1.67 14.96 6.85
CA PHE A 91 -2.16 14.66 5.51
C PHE A 91 -1.01 14.58 4.49
N GLY A 92 -0.98 13.49 3.73
CA GLY A 92 0.01 13.25 2.67
C GLY A 92 1.43 12.93 3.17
N SER A 93 1.71 13.05 4.46
CA SER A 93 3.05 12.81 5.03
C SER A 93 3.24 11.35 5.42
N THR A 94 4.04 10.61 4.66
CA THR A 94 4.36 9.19 4.98
C THR A 94 5.45 9.04 6.04
N ASN A 95 6.02 10.14 6.52
CA ASN A 95 7.07 10.15 7.53
C ASN A 95 6.53 10.14 8.96
N ASN A 96 5.25 10.49 9.14
CA ASN A 96 4.59 10.50 10.43
C ASN A 96 3.29 9.70 10.35
N TYR A 97 3.31 8.50 10.90
CA TYR A 97 2.20 7.55 10.88
C TYR A 97 2.04 6.85 12.23
N ALA A 98 0.82 6.40 12.50
CA ALA A 98 0.48 5.59 13.65
C ALA A 98 -0.17 4.28 13.20
N GLN A 99 0.32 3.17 13.74
CA GLN A 99 -0.35 1.88 13.62
C GLN A 99 -1.59 1.87 14.51
N GLN A 100 -2.72 1.40 13.98
CA GLN A 100 -3.95 1.29 14.75
C GLN A 100 -4.40 -0.17 14.84
N PRO A 101 -4.78 -0.67 16.04
CA PRO A 101 -5.40 -1.96 16.15
C PRO A 101 -6.77 -1.93 15.47
N THR A 102 -7.07 -2.94 14.66
CA THR A 102 -8.38 -3.06 14.03
C THR A 102 -8.90 -4.48 14.11
N ALA A 103 -10.21 -4.60 13.93
CA ALA A 103 -10.88 -5.88 13.82
C ALA A 103 -10.47 -6.69 12.55
N ASN A 104 -9.56 -6.15 11.73
CA ASN A 104 -9.11 -6.73 10.47
C ASN A 104 -7.63 -7.14 10.53
N ASP A 105 -6.93 -6.92 11.65
CA ASP A 105 -5.51 -7.24 11.76
C ASP A 105 -5.28 -8.75 11.51
N GLY A 106 -6.20 -9.62 11.96
CA GLY A 106 -6.16 -11.06 11.66
C GLY A 106 -6.33 -11.36 10.16
N LEU A 107 -7.24 -10.67 9.46
CA LEU A 107 -7.44 -10.82 8.02
C LEU A 107 -6.17 -10.44 7.24
N TRP A 108 -5.64 -9.24 7.49
CA TRP A 108 -4.44 -8.77 6.78
C TRP A 108 -3.22 -9.64 7.06
N THR A 109 -3.08 -10.10 8.30
CA THR A 109 -1.98 -10.99 8.70
C THR A 109 -2.09 -12.35 8.00
N SER A 110 -3.29 -12.91 7.84
CA SER A 110 -3.48 -14.18 7.12
C SER A 110 -3.05 -14.09 5.65
N LEU A 111 -3.34 -12.97 4.98
CA LEU A 111 -2.92 -12.72 3.60
C LEU A 111 -1.41 -12.54 3.52
N TYR A 112 -0.81 -11.82 4.47
CA TYR A 112 0.64 -11.63 4.52
C TYR A 112 1.37 -12.95 4.80
N LEU A 113 0.89 -13.75 5.75
CA LEU A 113 1.39 -15.11 6.00
C LEU A 113 1.40 -15.93 4.70
N GLY A 114 0.25 -16.00 4.00
CA GLY A 114 0.17 -16.68 2.71
C GLY A 114 1.17 -16.15 1.69
N SER A 115 1.31 -14.82 1.59
CA SER A 115 2.28 -14.20 0.67
C SER A 115 3.73 -14.62 0.95
N GLN A 116 4.14 -14.68 2.21
CA GLN A 116 5.49 -15.03 2.60
C GLN A 116 5.74 -16.54 2.49
N SER A 117 4.73 -17.37 2.76
CA SER A 117 4.79 -18.81 2.50
C SER A 117 4.97 -19.12 1.01
N PHE A 118 4.21 -18.48 0.12
CA PHE A 118 4.38 -18.65 -1.32
C PHE A 118 5.72 -18.09 -1.82
N ARG A 119 6.15 -16.94 -1.30
CA ARG A 119 7.48 -16.38 -1.60
C ARG A 119 8.58 -17.36 -1.19
N TYR A 120 8.49 -17.98 -0.02
CA TYR A 120 9.45 -19.00 0.39
C TYR A 120 9.42 -20.21 -0.52
N ALA A 121 8.23 -20.74 -0.85
CA ALA A 121 8.10 -21.90 -1.75
C ALA A 121 8.71 -21.63 -3.14
N ALA A 122 8.55 -20.41 -3.66
CA ALA A 122 9.07 -20.02 -4.98
C ALA A 122 10.58 -19.70 -4.99
N THR A 123 11.15 -19.24 -3.88
CA THR A 123 12.52 -18.66 -3.86
C THR A 123 13.50 -19.34 -2.91
N GLY A 124 13.01 -20.12 -1.93
CA GLY A 124 13.83 -20.65 -0.84
C GLY A 124 14.36 -19.60 0.15
N SER A 125 13.91 -18.33 0.08
CA SER A 125 14.43 -17.23 0.90
C SER A 125 14.21 -17.46 2.40
N SER A 126 15.30 -17.50 3.17
CA SER A 126 15.26 -17.59 4.64
C SER A 126 14.45 -16.46 5.26
N ASP A 127 14.53 -15.26 4.70
CA ASP A 127 13.80 -14.08 5.18
C ASP A 127 12.30 -14.28 4.98
N ALA A 128 11.87 -14.79 3.83
CA ALA A 128 10.46 -15.12 3.59
C ALA A 128 9.92 -16.15 4.60
N LYS A 129 10.75 -17.16 4.93
CA LYS A 129 10.40 -18.14 5.97
C LYS A 129 10.27 -17.50 7.35
N GLN A 130 11.18 -16.59 7.71
CA GLN A 130 11.14 -15.89 8.99
C GLN A 130 9.91 -14.98 9.08
N GLU A 131 9.61 -14.23 8.04
CA GLU A 131 8.43 -13.37 7.97
C GLU A 131 7.13 -14.16 8.07
N ALA A 132 7.05 -15.33 7.41
CA ALA A 132 5.91 -16.25 7.57
C ALA A 132 5.78 -16.73 9.03
N TRP A 133 6.88 -17.10 9.68
CA TRP A 133 6.85 -17.49 11.09
C TRP A 133 6.42 -16.37 12.02
N ASN A 134 6.89 -15.14 11.78
CA ASN A 134 6.49 -13.96 12.55
C ASN A 134 4.98 -13.72 12.44
N ALA A 135 4.42 -13.79 11.22
CA ALA A 135 3.00 -13.63 10.98
C ALA A 135 2.16 -14.75 11.64
N PHE A 136 2.63 -16.00 11.55
CA PHE A 136 1.99 -17.13 12.23
C PHE A 136 1.95 -16.95 13.75
N ASN A 137 3.08 -16.56 14.35
CA ASN A 137 3.17 -16.33 15.79
C ASN A 137 2.25 -15.18 16.24
N GLY A 138 2.13 -14.12 15.45
CA GLY A 138 1.17 -13.04 15.69
C GLY A 138 -0.28 -13.55 15.71
N MET A 139 -0.66 -14.37 14.74
CA MET A 139 -1.99 -15.00 14.68
C MET A 139 -2.24 -15.95 15.86
N GLN A 140 -1.24 -16.74 16.24
CA GLN A 140 -1.33 -17.63 17.40
C GLN A 140 -1.51 -16.83 18.69
N MET A 141 -0.75 -15.75 18.89
CA MET A 141 -0.92 -14.84 20.03
C MET A 141 -2.33 -14.28 20.07
N LEU A 142 -2.87 -13.83 18.92
CA LEU A 142 -4.21 -13.28 18.83
C LEU A 142 -5.28 -14.30 19.28
N VAL A 143 -5.19 -15.56 18.81
CA VAL A 143 -6.09 -16.65 19.24
C VAL A 143 -5.94 -16.94 20.74
N ASN A 144 -4.71 -17.04 21.23
CA ASN A 144 -4.45 -17.36 22.63
C ASN A 144 -5.00 -16.31 23.59
N VAL A 145 -4.93 -15.03 23.23
CA VAL A 145 -5.43 -13.92 24.07
C VAL A 145 -6.94 -13.78 24.00
N THR A 146 -7.55 -14.02 22.83
CA THR A 146 -8.99 -13.83 22.63
C THR A 146 -9.82 -15.06 23.02
N GLY A 147 -9.23 -16.26 23.00
CA GLY A 147 -9.91 -17.52 23.30
C GLY A 147 -10.88 -17.98 22.19
N ASP A 148 -10.94 -17.28 21.05
CA ASP A 148 -11.78 -17.68 19.93
C ASP A 148 -11.03 -18.65 19.01
N VAL A 149 -11.56 -19.87 18.90
CA VAL A 149 -11.00 -20.97 18.09
C VAL A 149 -11.69 -21.12 16.73
N HIS A 150 -12.77 -20.37 16.46
CA HIS A 150 -13.62 -20.60 15.28
C HIS A 150 -13.36 -19.61 14.15
N TYR A 151 -12.90 -18.40 14.47
CA TYR A 151 -12.48 -17.40 13.50
C TYR A 151 -11.16 -16.78 13.96
N PRO A 152 -10.17 -16.56 13.07
CA PRO A 152 -9.04 -15.70 13.44
C PRO A 152 -9.64 -14.38 13.93
N ALA A 153 -9.38 -14.06 15.19
CA ALA A 153 -10.13 -13.03 15.90
C ALA A 153 -10.17 -11.75 15.06
N ARG A 154 -11.38 -11.22 14.95
CA ARG A 154 -11.62 -9.93 14.32
C ARG A 154 -11.21 -8.87 15.32
#